data_AF-A0ABD5M0R1-F1
#
_entry.id   AF-A0ABD5M0R1-F1
#
_cell.length_a   1.000
_cell.length_b   1.000
_cell.length_c   1.000
_cell.angle_alpha   90.00
_cell.angle_beta   90.00
_cell.angle_gamma   90.00
#
_symmetry.space_group_name_H-M   'P 1'
#
loop_
_entity.id
_entity.type
_entity.pdbx_description
1 polymer ?
#
loop_
_entity_poly.entity_id
_entity_poly.type
_entity_poly.pdbx_seq_one_letter_code
_entity_poly.pdbx_strand_id
1 'polypeptide(L)'
;MTRPTDLPQLTRISINTTRPICQVCGQPLHEGDDITAYAYRAAGEPAYAIGYIMCGADIHEHPTVFTRGVREYVLTGHIGTCSNTQTQSTTFVLLEPSTVVTSPTTSSEPRVHREATTPRSPTHQREQEPTPLLTAVRDHARSDGGPRREGAE
;
A
#
# COMPACT_ATOMS: atom_id res chain seq x y z
N MET A 1 6.47 25.89 8.45
CA MET A 1 5.10 25.55 8.88
C MET A 1 4.57 24.43 8.00
N THR A 2 4.83 23.18 8.37
CA THR A 2 4.35 21.97 7.69
C THR A 2 2.87 21.80 8.04
N ARG A 3 1.96 21.86 7.07
CA ARG A 3 0.53 21.65 7.33
C ARG A 3 0.30 20.19 7.77
N PRO A 4 -0.20 19.93 9.00
CA PRO A 4 -0.66 18.62 9.41
C PRO A 4 -2.12 18.51 8.91
N THR A 5 -2.36 17.94 7.73
CA THR A 5 -3.75 17.92 7.22
C THR A 5 -4.18 16.63 6.54
N ASP A 6 -3.25 15.73 6.20
CA ASP A 6 -3.63 14.43 5.61
C ASP A 6 -3.79 13.30 6.64
N LEU A 7 -3.32 13.44 7.90
CA LEU A 7 -3.38 12.37 8.92
C LEU A 7 -4.78 11.74 9.11
N PRO A 8 -5.87 12.53 9.17
CA PRO A 8 -7.23 11.96 9.29
C PRO A 8 -7.66 11.12 8.08
N GLN A 9 -7.09 11.35 6.89
CA GLN A 9 -7.36 10.54 5.69
C GLN A 9 -6.46 9.30 5.62
N LEU A 10 -5.42 9.24 6.45
CA LEU A 10 -4.45 8.15 6.50
C LEU A 10 -4.81 7.08 7.54
N THR A 11 -5.82 7.35 8.38
CA THR A 11 -6.36 6.37 9.34
C THR A 11 -7.42 5.49 8.68
N ARG A 12 -7.47 4.21 9.10
CA ARG A 12 -8.42 3.20 8.62
C ARG A 12 -8.41 2.96 7.12
N ILE A 13 -7.29 3.19 6.44
CA ILE A 13 -7.15 2.76 5.04
C ILE A 13 -7.21 1.24 5.00
N SER A 14 -8.02 0.69 4.10
CA SER A 14 -8.12 -0.75 3.90
C SER A 14 -6.80 -1.34 3.43
N ILE A 15 -6.37 -2.39 4.13
CA ILE A 15 -5.34 -3.31 3.67
C ILE A 15 -6.07 -4.27 2.73
N ASN A 16 -5.92 -4.07 1.41
CA ASN A 16 -6.69 -4.73 0.35
C ASN A 16 -6.37 -6.24 0.19
N THR A 17 -6.38 -6.99 1.29
CA THR A 17 -6.20 -8.44 1.33
C THR A 17 -6.85 -9.02 2.57
N THR A 18 -7.40 -10.23 2.46
CA THR A 18 -7.95 -10.99 3.58
C THR A 18 -6.88 -11.78 4.34
N ARG A 19 -5.65 -11.84 3.81
CA ARG A 19 -4.51 -12.52 4.42
C ARG A 19 -3.28 -11.61 4.27
N PRO A 20 -3.11 -10.63 5.17
CA PRO A 20 -1.98 -9.74 5.10
C PRO A 20 -0.69 -10.53 5.34
N ILE A 21 0.30 -10.30 4.49
CA ILE A 21 1.63 -10.90 4.58
C ILE A 21 2.66 -9.78 4.43
N CYS A 22 3.79 -9.90 5.10
CA CYS A 22 4.92 -9.02 4.84
C CYS A 22 5.44 -9.28 3.42
N GLN A 23 5.49 -8.24 2.58
CA GLN A 23 5.93 -8.39 1.19
C GLN A 23 7.44 -8.68 1.05
N VAL A 24 8.21 -8.50 2.12
CA VAL A 24 9.66 -8.73 2.14
C VAL A 24 10.00 -10.15 2.62
N CYS A 25 9.52 -10.55 3.79
CA CYS A 25 9.87 -11.85 4.40
C CYS A 25 8.78 -12.92 4.26
N GLY A 26 7.61 -12.57 3.74
CA GLY A 26 6.49 -13.48 3.55
C GLY A 26 5.78 -13.93 4.84
N GLN A 27 6.18 -13.40 6.01
CA GLN A 27 5.53 -13.75 7.27
C GLN A 27 4.07 -13.31 7.28
N PRO A 28 3.13 -14.16 7.73
CA PRO A 28 1.75 -13.78 7.95
C PRO A 28 1.67 -12.67 8.99
N LEU A 29 0.80 -11.70 8.73
CA LEU A 29 0.50 -10.60 9.63
C LEU A 29 -0.91 -10.77 10.17
N HIS A 30 -1.11 -10.33 11.41
CA HIS A 30 -2.35 -10.47 12.14
C HIS A 30 -2.79 -9.13 12.72
N GLU A 31 -4.04 -9.08 13.17
CA GLU A 31 -4.52 -7.94 13.96
C GLU A 31 -3.62 -7.72 15.19
N GLY A 32 -3.26 -6.46 15.42
CA GLY A 32 -2.33 -6.03 16.46
C GLY A 32 -0.87 -5.96 16.03
N ASP A 33 -0.48 -6.57 14.90
CA ASP A 33 0.92 -6.54 14.46
C ASP A 33 1.31 -5.12 14.02
N ASP A 34 2.48 -4.67 14.51
CA ASP A 34 3.12 -3.47 14.01
C ASP A 34 3.56 -3.66 12.57
N ILE A 35 3.29 -2.66 11.74
CA ILE A 35 3.60 -2.69 10.31
C ILE A 35 4.13 -1.35 9.81
N THR A 36 4.77 -1.43 8.66
CA THR A 36 5.05 -0.29 7.80
C THR A 36 4.27 -0.44 6.51
N ALA A 37 3.48 0.57 6.16
CA ALA A 37 2.61 0.58 5.00
C ALA A 37 3.01 1.71 4.05
N TYR A 38 3.03 1.40 2.76
CA TYR A 38 3.10 2.41 1.72
C TYR A 38 1.69 2.78 1.27
N ALA A 39 1.33 4.03 1.47
CA ALA A 39 0.06 4.60 1.06
C ALA A 39 0.26 5.60 -0.07
N TYR A 40 -0.58 5.52 -1.10
CA TYR A 40 -0.51 6.41 -2.25
C TYR A 40 -1.90 6.92 -2.64
N ARG A 41 -1.93 8.10 -3.24
CA ARG A 41 -3.11 8.70 -3.86
C ARG A 41 -2.71 9.35 -5.18
N ALA A 42 -3.22 8.82 -6.29
CA ALA A 42 -3.02 9.42 -7.60
C ALA A 42 -3.73 10.77 -7.70
N ALA A 43 -3.25 11.65 -8.58
CA ALA A 43 -3.92 12.92 -8.85
C ALA A 43 -5.34 12.67 -9.39
N GLY A 44 -6.34 13.31 -8.77
CA GLY A 44 -7.75 13.13 -9.10
C GLY A 44 -8.46 12.03 -8.31
N GLU A 45 -7.73 11.13 -7.62
CA GLU A 45 -8.34 10.12 -6.77
C GLU A 45 -8.70 10.70 -5.39
N PRO A 46 -9.90 10.37 -4.84
CA PRO A 46 -10.37 10.95 -3.60
C PRO A 46 -9.78 10.30 -2.34
N ALA A 47 -9.26 9.07 -2.44
CA ALA A 47 -8.85 8.27 -1.29
C ALA A 47 -7.45 7.69 -1.45
N TYR A 48 -6.77 7.49 -0.32
CA TYR A 48 -5.51 6.75 -0.27
C TYR A 48 -5.75 5.25 -0.38
N ALA A 49 -4.82 4.55 -1.03
CA ALA A 49 -4.77 3.10 -1.09
C ALA A 49 -3.44 2.59 -0.53
N ILE A 50 -3.44 1.39 0.05
CA ILE A 50 -2.21 0.71 0.45
C ILE A 50 -1.65 -0.06 -0.74
N GLY A 51 -0.41 0.24 -1.13
CA GLY A 51 0.30 -0.48 -2.20
C GLY A 51 1.05 -1.70 -1.70
N TYR A 52 1.66 -1.62 -0.51
CA TYR A 52 2.29 -2.76 0.15
C TYR A 52 2.38 -2.55 1.67
N ILE A 53 2.60 -3.65 2.39
CA ILE A 53 2.86 -3.68 3.83
C ILE A 53 4.09 -4.53 4.16
N MET A 54 4.77 -4.18 5.23
CA MET A 54 5.96 -4.84 5.75
C MET A 54 5.82 -5.02 7.26
N CYS A 55 6.35 -6.11 7.81
CA CYS A 55 6.33 -6.35 9.26
C CYS A 55 7.21 -5.35 10.01
N GLY A 56 6.76 -4.98 11.21
CA GLY A 56 7.45 -4.08 12.13
C GLY A 56 7.44 -2.62 11.67
N ALA A 57 7.93 -1.76 12.56
CA ALA A 57 8.08 -0.33 12.31
C ALA A 57 9.46 -0.05 11.68
N ASP A 58 9.50 0.16 10.37
CA ASP A 58 10.68 0.60 9.60
C ASP A 58 11.89 -0.37 9.67
N ILE A 59 11.62 -1.68 9.72
CA ILE A 59 12.66 -2.74 9.80
C ILE A 59 13.26 -3.06 8.44
N HIS A 60 12.44 -3.01 7.38
CA HIS A 60 12.85 -3.36 6.03
C HIS A 60 13.16 -2.13 5.19
N GLU A 61 14.12 -2.27 4.28
CA GLU A 61 14.35 -1.25 3.25
C GLU A 61 13.11 -1.13 2.36
N HIS A 62 12.72 0.12 2.08
CA HIS A 62 11.49 0.40 1.35
C HIS A 62 11.74 0.26 -0.14
N PRO A 63 10.99 -0.60 -0.85
CA PRO A 63 11.15 -0.78 -2.30
C PRO A 63 10.63 0.40 -3.15
N THR A 64 10.26 1.54 -2.55
CA THR A 64 9.57 2.62 -3.26
C THR A 64 10.50 3.48 -4.10
N VAL A 65 10.08 3.75 -5.33
CA VAL A 65 10.56 4.86 -6.16
C VAL A 65 9.42 5.87 -6.25
N PHE A 66 9.59 7.05 -5.66
CA PHE A 66 8.53 8.07 -5.61
C PHE A 66 8.16 8.57 -7.01
N THR A 67 6.86 8.55 -7.32
CA THR A 67 6.31 8.87 -8.64
C THR A 67 5.79 10.29 -8.69
N ARG A 68 6.30 11.10 -9.63
CA ARG A 68 5.82 12.47 -9.84
C ARG A 68 4.33 12.47 -10.17
N GLY A 69 3.54 13.31 -9.51
CA GLY A 69 2.09 13.37 -9.70
C GLY A 69 1.28 12.44 -8.79
N VAL A 70 1.95 11.67 -7.92
CA VAL A 70 1.30 10.86 -6.88
C VAL A 70 1.63 11.46 -5.51
N ARG A 71 0.67 11.42 -4.59
CA ARG A 71 0.91 11.75 -3.18
C ARG A 71 1.21 10.47 -2.45
N GLU A 72 2.40 10.36 -1.89
CA GLU A 72 2.92 9.10 -1.36
C GLU A 72 3.39 9.27 0.08
N TYR A 73 3.05 8.28 0.91
CA TYR A 73 3.41 8.21 2.31
C TYR A 73 3.96 6.83 2.62
N VAL A 74 5.00 6.81 3.45
CA VAL A 74 5.39 5.64 4.21
C VAL A 74 4.94 5.88 5.64
N LEU A 75 4.10 4.98 6.13
CA LEU A 75 3.43 5.06 7.42
C LEU A 75 3.84 3.89 8.28
N THR A 76 4.10 4.14 9.56
CA THR A 76 4.12 3.08 10.59
C THR A 76 2.80 3.08 11.34
N GLY A 77 2.44 1.95 11.93
CA GLY A 77 1.21 1.79 12.70
C GLY A 77 1.01 0.31 13.00
N HIS A 78 -0.23 -0.09 13.29
CA HIS A 78 -0.56 -1.50 13.50
C HIS A 78 -1.81 -1.91 12.72
N ILE A 79 -1.96 -3.22 12.51
CA ILE A 79 -3.14 -3.79 11.85
C ILE A 79 -4.31 -3.78 12.82
N GLY A 80 -5.44 -3.19 12.40
CA GLY A 80 -6.73 -3.36 13.06
C GLY A 80 -7.74 -4.04 12.14
N THR A 81 -8.93 -4.31 12.68
CA THR A 81 -10.08 -4.77 11.90
C THR A 81 -11.23 -3.77 11.91
N CYS A 82 -11.93 -3.67 10.79
CA CYS A 82 -13.20 -2.96 10.68
C CYS A 82 -14.30 -3.97 10.31
N SER A 83 -15.33 -4.04 11.14
CA SER A 83 -16.47 -4.93 10.94
C SER A 83 -17.70 -4.14 10.47
N ASN A 84 -18.24 -4.52 9.31
CA ASN A 84 -19.52 -4.05 8.82
C ASN A 84 -20.59 -5.10 9.16
N THR A 85 -21.44 -4.80 10.13
CA THR A 85 -22.48 -5.71 10.62
C THR A 85 -23.64 -5.87 9.63
N GLN A 86 -23.90 -4.87 8.78
CA GLN A 86 -24.95 -4.94 7.77
C GLN A 86 -24.59 -5.94 6.66
N THR A 87 -23.33 -5.93 6.22
CA THR A 87 -22.82 -6.85 5.18
C THR A 87 -22.15 -8.10 5.77
N GLN A 88 -22.04 -8.19 7.10
CA GLN A 88 -21.33 -9.25 7.82
C GLN A 88 -19.90 -9.47 7.31
N SER A 89 -19.20 -8.38 7.00
CA SER A 89 -17.85 -8.42 6.45
C SER A 89 -16.84 -7.77 7.40
N THR A 90 -15.66 -8.37 7.50
CA THR A 90 -14.53 -7.81 8.23
C THR A 90 -13.40 -7.48 7.26
N THR A 91 -12.72 -6.37 7.47
CA THR A 91 -11.60 -5.91 6.63
C THR A 91 -10.46 -5.44 7.50
N PHE A 92 -9.23 -5.78 7.12
CA PHE A 92 -8.04 -5.26 7.79
C PHE A 92 -7.80 -3.80 7.42
N VAL A 93 -7.40 -3.00 8.39
CA VAL A 93 -7.18 -1.56 8.23
C VAL A 93 -5.92 -1.11 8.96
N LEU A 94 -5.29 -0.04 8.47
CA LEU A 94 -4.18 0.61 9.18
C LEU A 94 -4.73 1.50 10.31
N LEU A 95 -4.26 1.26 11.54
CA LEU A 95 -4.56 2.08 12.72
C LEU A 95 -3.33 2.83 13.22
N GLU A 96 -3.59 3.92 13.93
CA GLU A 96 -2.59 4.82 14.53
C GLU A 96 -1.41 5.17 13.59
N PRO A 97 -1.68 5.66 12.37
CA PRO A 97 -0.64 5.92 11.40
C PRO A 97 0.29 7.05 11.86
N SER A 98 1.60 6.81 11.83
CA SER A 98 2.64 7.82 11.97
C SER A 98 3.44 7.96 10.67
N THR A 99 3.69 9.19 10.23
CA THR A 99 4.35 9.46 8.95
C THR A 99 5.87 9.36 9.08
N VAL A 100 6.48 8.39 8.39
CA VAL A 100 7.93 8.21 8.33
C VAL A 100 8.53 8.96 7.14
N VAL A 101 7.86 8.90 5.98
CA VAL A 101 8.27 9.55 4.73
C VAL A 101 7.07 10.15 4.02
N THR A 102 7.27 11.29 3.36
CA THR A 102 6.28 11.89 2.48
C THR A 102 6.92 12.37 1.18
N SER A 103 6.33 12.05 0.04
CA SER A 103 6.64 12.75 -1.22
C SER A 103 5.42 13.56 -1.67
N PRO A 104 5.52 14.90 -1.75
CA PRO A 104 4.43 15.73 -2.24
C PRO A 104 4.24 15.56 -3.75
N THR A 105 3.00 15.70 -4.24
CA THR A 105 2.64 15.55 -5.67
C THR A 105 3.50 16.37 -6.66
N THR A 106 4.10 17.46 -6.18
CA THR A 106 4.94 18.39 -6.97
C THR A 106 6.42 18.00 -7.03
N SER A 107 6.86 16.95 -6.34
CA SER A 107 8.25 16.52 -6.29
C SER A 107 8.35 14.99 -6.27
N SER A 108 9.43 14.45 -6.83
CA SER A 108 9.82 13.05 -6.63
C SER A 108 10.81 12.90 -5.46
N GLU A 109 11.15 14.00 -4.79
CA GLU A 109 12.09 13.99 -3.66
C GLU A 109 11.39 13.62 -2.34
N PRO A 110 11.80 12.54 -1.68
CA PRO A 110 11.25 12.16 -0.38
C PRO A 110 11.62 13.16 0.71
N ARG A 111 10.62 13.52 1.51
CA ARG A 111 10.79 14.23 2.78
C ARG A 111 10.72 13.23 3.92
N VAL A 112 11.87 13.01 4.53
CA VAL A 112 12.10 12.18 5.73
C VAL A 112 11.56 12.93 6.95
N HIS A 113 10.64 12.33 7.71
CA HIS A 113 10.29 12.85 9.04
C HIS A 113 11.29 12.31 10.07
N ARG A 114 11.84 13.19 10.91
CA ARG A 114 13.00 12.92 11.80
C ARG A 114 12.68 11.98 12.98
N GLU A 115 11.45 11.49 13.10
CA GLU A 115 11.05 10.49 14.10
C GLU A 115 11.31 9.04 13.67
N ALA A 116 11.85 8.82 12.46
CA ALA A 116 12.26 7.50 11.98
C ALA A 116 13.58 7.07 12.64
N THR A 117 13.58 5.94 13.37
CA THR A 117 14.72 5.42 14.14
C THR A 117 15.89 4.94 13.26
N THR A 118 15.69 4.74 11.96
CA THR A 118 16.73 4.20 11.07
C THR A 118 17.41 5.30 10.23
N PRO A 119 18.76 5.43 10.25
CA PRO A 119 19.49 6.35 9.38
C PRO A 119 19.31 5.98 7.90
N ARG A 120 18.92 6.94 7.08
CA ARG A 120 18.64 6.75 5.65
C ARG A 120 19.69 7.44 4.80
N SER A 121 20.39 6.69 3.97
CA SER A 121 21.24 7.25 2.92
C SER A 121 20.37 7.64 1.73
N PRO A 122 20.45 8.89 1.22
CA PRO A 122 19.79 9.25 -0.03
C PRO A 122 20.55 8.56 -1.17
N THR A 123 20.02 7.44 -1.67
CA THR A 123 20.61 6.76 -2.82
C THR A 123 20.39 7.62 -4.06
N HIS A 124 21.44 8.35 -4.44
CA HIS A 124 21.57 8.97 -5.75
C HIS A 124 21.58 7.85 -6.81
N GLN A 125 20.72 8.05 -7.80
CA GLN A 125 20.44 7.24 -9.00
C GLN A 125 21.56 6.31 -9.53
N ARG A 126 21.12 5.15 -10.02
CA ARG A 126 21.60 4.64 -11.32
C ARG A 126 20.39 4.29 -12.18
N GLU A 127 20.29 5.05 -13.26
CA GLU A 127 19.32 4.93 -14.34
C GLU A 127 19.28 3.49 -14.87
N GLN A 128 18.26 2.73 -14.46
CA GLN A 128 17.80 1.54 -15.17
C GLN A 128 16.29 1.69 -15.27
N GLU A 129 15.83 1.89 -16.50
CA GLU A 129 14.42 1.96 -16.89
C GLU A 129 13.65 0.78 -16.26
N PRO A 130 12.73 1.02 -15.31
CA PRO A 130 11.91 -0.06 -14.78
C PRO A 130 10.73 -0.26 -15.72
N THR A 131 10.60 -1.48 -16.23
CA THR A 131 9.36 -1.96 -16.85
C THR A 131 8.17 -1.57 -15.96
N PRO A 132 7.20 -0.79 -16.46
CA PRO A 132 6.09 -0.34 -15.64
C PRO A 132 5.27 -1.55 -15.18
N LEU A 133 5.06 -1.68 -13.86
CA LEU A 133 4.23 -2.70 -13.21
C LEU A 133 2.71 -2.49 -13.47
N LEU A 134 2.34 -1.94 -14.62
CA LEU A 134 0.95 -1.70 -15.04
C LEU A 134 0.46 -2.72 -16.08
N THR A 135 1.02 -3.93 -16.11
CA THR A 135 0.54 -5.02 -16.99
C THR A 135 -0.12 -6.17 -16.24
N ALA A 136 -0.10 -6.20 -14.90
CA ALA A 136 -0.63 -7.33 -14.13
C ALA A 136 -2.14 -7.27 -13.80
N VAL A 137 -2.91 -6.35 -14.40
CA VAL A 137 -4.37 -6.26 -14.16
C VAL A 137 -5.15 -6.07 -15.47
N ARG A 138 -5.00 -6.99 -16.42
CA ARG A 138 -6.02 -7.26 -17.46
C ARG A 138 -5.90 -8.71 -17.92
N ASP A 139 -6.60 -9.62 -17.23
CA ASP A 139 -7.24 -10.78 -17.89
C ASP A 139 -8.11 -11.58 -16.91
N HIS A 140 -9.14 -10.94 -16.36
CA HIS A 140 -10.31 -11.65 -15.83
C HIS A 140 -11.56 -11.15 -16.56
N ALA A 141 -11.55 -11.29 -17.88
CA ALA A 141 -12.73 -11.13 -18.72
C ALA A 141 -13.14 -12.50 -19.27
N ARG A 142 -14.05 -13.13 -18.52
CA ARG A 142 -15.11 -14.06 -18.95
C ARG A 142 -14.82 -15.00 -20.12
N SER A 143 -14.90 -16.30 -19.84
CA SER A 143 -15.48 -17.24 -20.80
C SER A 143 -16.44 -18.20 -20.07
N ASP A 144 -17.65 -17.70 -19.79
CA ASP A 144 -18.83 -18.55 -19.63
C ASP A 144 -19.19 -19.13 -21.01
N GLY A 145 -19.14 -20.46 -21.13
CA GLY A 145 -19.63 -21.20 -22.28
C GLY A 145 -19.99 -22.61 -21.84
N GLY A 146 -21.28 -22.82 -21.56
CA GLY A 146 -21.83 -24.07 -21.00
C GLY A 146 -21.72 -25.31 -21.91
N PRO A 147 -22.21 -26.48 -21.43
CA PRO A 147 -21.95 -27.75 -22.09
C PRO A 147 -22.91 -27.95 -23.27
N ARG A 148 -22.39 -28.49 -24.37
CA ARG A 148 -23.23 -29.06 -25.43
C ARG A 148 -22.88 -30.53 -25.63
N ARG A 149 -23.81 -31.39 -25.20
CA ARG A 149 -23.96 -32.77 -25.69
C ARG A 149 -24.31 -32.74 -27.18
N GLU A 150 -23.80 -33.69 -27.96
CA GLU A 150 -24.48 -34.45 -29.03
C GLU A 150 -23.43 -35.30 -29.77
N GLY A 151 -23.75 -36.58 -30.04
CA GLY A 151 -22.86 -37.57 -30.64
C GLY A 151 -23.01 -37.73 -32.16
N ALA A 152 -22.76 -38.97 -32.61
CA ALA A 152 -22.57 -39.48 -33.98
C ALA A 152 -21.10 -39.35 -34.46
N GLU A 153 -20.42 -40.40 -34.95
CA GLU A 153 -20.81 -41.73 -35.45
C GLU A 153 -19.66 -42.72 -35.24
#